data_AF-Q8NDF8-F1
#
_entry.id   AF-Q8NDF8-F1
#
_cell.length_a   1.000
_cell.length_b   1.000
_cell.length_c   1.000
_cell.angle_alpha   90.00
_cell.angle_beta   90.00
_cell.angle_gamma   90.00
#
_symmetry.space_group_name_H-M   'P 1'
#
loop_
_entity.id
_entity.type
_entity.pdbx_description
1 polymer ?
#
loop_
_entity_poly.entity_id
_entity_poly.type
_entity_poly.pdbx_seq_one_letter_code
_entity_poly.pdbx_strand_id
1 'polypeptide(L)'
;MYRSGERLLGSHALPAEQRDFLPLETTNNNNNHHQPGAWARRAGSSASSPPSASSSPHPSAAVPAADPADSASGSSNKRKRDNKASGGRAAGGGRADGGGVVYSGTPWKRRNYNQGVVGLHEEISDFYEYMSPRPEEEKMRMEVVNRIESVIKELWPSADVQIFGSFKTGLYLPTSDIDLVVFGKWENLPLWTLEEALRKHKVADEDSVKVLDKATVPIIKLTDSFTEVKVDISFNVQNGVRAADLIKDFTKKYPVLPYLVLVLKQFLLQRDLNEVFTGGIGSYSLFLMAVSFLQLHPREDACIPNTNYGVLLIEFFELYGRHFNYLKTGIRIKDGGSYVAKDEVQKNMLDGYRPSMLYIEDPLQPGNDVGRSSYGAMQVKQAFDYAYVVLSHAVSPIAKYYPNNETESILGRIIRVTDEVATYRDWISKQWGLKNRPEPSCNGPVSSSSATQSSSSDVDSDATPCKTPKQLLCRPSTGNRVGSQDVSLESSQAVGKMQSTQTTNTSNSTNKSQHGSARLFRSSSKGFQGTTQTSHGSLMTNKQHQGKSNNQYYHGKKRKHKRDAPLSDLCR
;
A
#
# COMPACT_ATOMS: atom_id res chain seq x y z
N MET A 1 2.87 73.71 -7.37
CA MET A 1 2.72 73.68 -8.85
C MET A 1 3.05 72.25 -9.28
N TYR A 2 2.24 71.46 -10.00
CA TYR A 2 0.78 71.45 -10.27
C TYR A 2 0.24 70.14 -9.64
N ARG A 3 -0.91 70.07 -8.95
CA ARG A 3 -2.31 69.96 -9.48
C ARG A 3 -2.50 68.93 -10.62
N SER A 4 -3.56 68.10 -10.66
CA SER A 4 -4.48 67.52 -9.64
C SER A 4 -5.59 66.73 -10.34
N GLY A 5 -6.02 65.62 -9.75
CA GLY A 5 -7.28 64.93 -10.08
C GLY A 5 -7.10 63.51 -10.62
N GLU A 6 -8.01 62.57 -10.40
CA GLU A 6 -8.94 62.26 -9.31
C GLU A 6 -9.57 60.90 -9.68
N ARG A 7 -9.86 60.08 -8.66
CA ARG A 7 -10.77 58.91 -8.61
C ARG A 7 -11.35 58.32 -9.93
N LEU A 8 -11.22 57.00 -10.04
CA LEU A 8 -12.36 56.13 -10.37
C LEU A 8 -12.29 54.84 -9.53
N LEU A 9 -13.43 54.19 -9.28
CA LEU A 9 -13.53 53.00 -8.42
C LEU A 9 -13.52 51.70 -9.24
N GLY A 10 -13.10 50.61 -8.58
CA GLY A 10 -13.71 49.30 -8.80
C GLY A 10 -12.89 48.27 -9.58
N SER A 11 -12.25 47.36 -8.84
CA SER A 11 -12.33 45.91 -9.11
C SER A 11 -11.66 45.12 -7.97
N HIS A 12 -12.42 44.26 -7.30
CA HIS A 12 -11.82 43.26 -6.40
C HIS A 12 -11.23 42.14 -7.25
N ALA A 13 -9.90 41.96 -7.18
CA ALA A 13 -9.27 40.77 -7.73
C ALA A 13 -9.69 39.53 -6.90
N LEU A 14 -10.51 38.67 -7.49
CA LEU A 14 -10.85 37.37 -6.92
C LEU A 14 -9.65 36.42 -7.09
N PRO A 15 -9.29 35.61 -6.08
CA PRO A 15 -8.32 34.54 -6.27
C PRO A 15 -8.90 33.50 -7.25
N ALA A 16 -8.10 33.07 -8.22
CA ALA A 16 -8.55 32.11 -9.22
C ALA A 16 -8.80 30.72 -8.61
N GLU A 17 -9.98 30.15 -8.81
CA GLU A 17 -10.23 28.74 -8.51
C GLU A 17 -9.39 27.86 -9.44
N GLN A 18 -8.41 27.13 -8.91
CA GLN A 18 -7.67 26.14 -9.68
C GLN A 18 -8.52 24.87 -9.87
N ARG A 19 -9.28 24.83 -10.97
CA ARG A 19 -10.27 23.79 -11.29
C ARG A 19 -9.66 22.51 -11.91
N ASP A 20 -8.52 22.05 -11.37
CA ASP A 20 -7.77 20.88 -11.87
C ASP A 20 -7.82 19.68 -10.92
N PHE A 21 -9.04 19.26 -10.57
CA PHE A 21 -9.31 17.92 -10.05
C PHE A 21 -10.34 17.25 -10.94
N LEU A 22 -9.88 16.37 -11.84
CA LEU A 22 -10.76 15.50 -12.61
C LEU A 22 -11.55 14.60 -11.66
N PRO A 23 -12.89 14.63 -11.66
CA PRO A 23 -13.67 13.62 -10.97
C PRO A 23 -13.41 12.27 -11.63
N LEU A 24 -12.99 11.28 -10.85
CA LEU A 24 -13.13 9.88 -11.26
C LEU A 24 -14.61 9.52 -11.21
N GLU A 25 -15.34 9.83 -12.28
CA GLU A 25 -16.70 9.35 -12.44
C GLU A 25 -16.70 7.82 -12.40
N THR A 26 -17.39 7.27 -11.41
CA THR A 26 -17.61 5.83 -11.27
C THR A 26 -18.56 5.35 -12.36
N THR A 27 -18.03 5.23 -13.58
CA THR A 27 -18.72 4.64 -14.73
C THR A 27 -19.00 3.18 -14.41
N ASN A 28 -20.24 2.95 -13.97
CA ASN A 28 -20.76 1.67 -13.49
C ASN A 28 -20.91 0.67 -14.65
N ASN A 29 -19.79 0.18 -15.17
CA ASN A 29 -19.74 -0.69 -16.35
C ASN A 29 -20.13 -2.13 -15.99
N ASN A 30 -21.41 -2.31 -15.68
CA ASN A 30 -22.03 -3.58 -15.33
C ASN A 30 -22.21 -4.46 -16.57
N ASN A 31 -21.11 -4.98 -17.14
CA ASN A 31 -21.13 -5.71 -18.40
C ASN A 31 -20.03 -6.79 -18.46
N ASN A 32 -20.15 -7.83 -17.62
CA ASN A 32 -19.15 -8.89 -17.46
C ASN A 32 -19.58 -10.21 -18.12
N HIS A 33 -19.72 -10.22 -19.46
CA HIS A 33 -20.18 -11.39 -20.23
C HIS A 33 -19.50 -11.55 -21.60
N HIS A 34 -18.18 -11.81 -21.61
CA HIS A 34 -17.47 -12.30 -22.79
C HIS A 34 -16.62 -13.53 -22.46
N GLN A 35 -17.05 -14.70 -22.93
CA GLN A 35 -16.22 -15.92 -22.98
C GLN A 35 -15.19 -15.81 -24.12
N PRO A 36 -13.99 -16.41 -23.97
CA PRO A 36 -13.04 -16.54 -25.07
C PRO A 36 -13.46 -17.66 -26.02
N GLY A 37 -14.21 -17.32 -27.08
CA GLY A 37 -14.63 -18.28 -28.11
C GLY A 37 -13.44 -18.79 -28.96
N ALA A 38 -13.14 -20.09 -28.87
CA ALA A 38 -12.05 -20.72 -29.62
C ALA A 38 -12.46 -21.13 -31.05
N TRP A 39 -11.61 -20.84 -32.04
CA TRP A 39 -11.84 -21.22 -33.44
C TRP A 39 -11.31 -22.62 -33.77
N ALA A 40 -12.17 -23.65 -33.83
CA ALA A 40 -11.75 -24.99 -34.30
C ALA A 40 -12.86 -25.85 -34.96
N ARG A 41 -13.01 -25.69 -36.29
CA ARG A 41 -13.49 -26.72 -37.26
C ARG A 41 -14.95 -27.21 -37.14
N ARG A 42 -15.40 -27.97 -38.17
CA ARG A 42 -16.82 -28.11 -38.56
C ARG A 42 -17.11 -29.45 -39.25
N ALA A 43 -17.90 -30.33 -38.61
CA ALA A 43 -18.71 -31.44 -39.17
C ALA A 43 -19.41 -32.18 -38.00
N GLY A 44 -20.62 -32.72 -38.08
CA GLY A 44 -21.66 -32.68 -39.12
C GLY A 44 -22.82 -33.66 -38.80
N SER A 45 -24.03 -33.45 -39.36
CA SER A 45 -25.28 -34.27 -39.18
C SER A 45 -25.83 -34.37 -37.72
N SER A 46 -27.12 -34.63 -37.45
CA SER A 46 -28.38 -34.78 -38.22
C SER A 46 -29.54 -34.14 -37.39
N ALA A 47 -30.63 -33.56 -37.92
CA ALA A 47 -31.83 -34.19 -38.52
C ALA A 47 -32.42 -35.38 -37.72
N SER A 48 -33.73 -35.49 -37.45
CA SER A 48 -34.90 -34.60 -37.71
C SER A 48 -36.11 -34.93 -36.78
N SER A 49 -37.36 -34.56 -37.14
CA SER A 49 -38.45 -34.13 -36.21
C SER A 49 -39.79 -34.96 -36.25
N PRO A 50 -41.06 -34.42 -36.19
CA PRO A 50 -42.11 -34.90 -35.25
C PRO A 50 -43.51 -35.11 -35.95
N PRO A 51 -44.73 -34.79 -35.41
CA PRO A 51 -45.28 -34.59 -34.04
C PRO A 51 -46.63 -35.35 -33.80
N SER A 52 -47.38 -35.06 -32.71
CA SER A 52 -48.76 -34.47 -32.80
C SER A 52 -49.55 -34.34 -31.47
N ALA A 53 -50.49 -33.37 -31.46
CA ALA A 53 -51.73 -33.24 -30.63
C ALA A 53 -51.65 -33.11 -29.07
N SER A 54 -52.52 -32.34 -28.38
CA SER A 54 -53.47 -31.26 -28.79
C SER A 54 -54.08 -30.49 -27.59
N SER A 55 -54.45 -29.21 -27.80
CA SER A 55 -55.50 -28.41 -27.10
C SER A 55 -55.42 -28.13 -25.57
N SER A 56 -55.89 -27.00 -24.99
CA SER A 56 -56.29 -25.65 -25.48
C SER A 56 -56.41 -24.65 -24.30
N PRO A 57 -56.36 -23.30 -24.50
CA PRO A 57 -56.41 -22.27 -23.43
C PRO A 57 -57.69 -21.38 -23.44
N HIS A 58 -57.85 -20.46 -22.46
CA HIS A 58 -58.11 -18.98 -22.64
C HIS A 58 -58.37 -18.22 -21.28
N PRO A 59 -58.32 -16.85 -21.23
CA PRO A 59 -58.23 -16.06 -19.97
C PRO A 59 -59.25 -14.88 -19.82
N SER A 60 -58.94 -13.91 -18.91
CA SER A 60 -59.52 -12.53 -18.73
C SER A 60 -60.83 -12.39 -17.93
N ALA A 61 -61.17 -11.26 -17.27
CA ALA A 61 -60.43 -10.08 -16.74
C ALA A 61 -61.35 -9.18 -15.86
N ALA A 62 -60.81 -8.34 -14.95
CA ALA A 62 -61.49 -7.17 -14.35
C ALA A 62 -60.54 -6.21 -13.57
N VAL A 63 -60.87 -4.90 -13.53
CA VAL A 63 -60.18 -3.72 -12.93
C VAL A 63 -61.31 -2.67 -12.68
N PRO A 64 -61.41 -1.82 -11.60
CA PRO A 64 -60.42 -0.77 -11.23
C PRO A 64 -60.37 -0.25 -9.75
N ALA A 65 -59.48 0.73 -9.49
CA ALA A 65 -59.78 2.05 -8.85
C ALA A 65 -58.73 2.60 -7.83
N ALA A 66 -57.95 3.60 -8.29
CA ALA A 66 -57.58 4.88 -7.66
C ALA A 66 -56.73 5.02 -6.34
N ASP A 67 -56.01 6.15 -6.32
CA ASP A 67 -55.48 6.94 -5.19
C ASP A 67 -54.29 6.39 -4.33
N PRO A 68 -53.46 7.29 -3.72
CA PRO A 68 -52.47 8.00 -4.53
C PRO A 68 -51.04 8.07 -3.93
N ALA A 69 -50.09 8.44 -4.79
CA ALA A 69 -48.79 9.07 -4.52
C ALA A 69 -48.12 8.88 -3.14
N ASP A 70 -47.10 8.02 -3.07
CA ASP A 70 -46.04 8.11 -2.06
C ASP A 70 -44.64 8.15 -2.72
N SER A 71 -43.69 8.78 -2.04
CA SER A 71 -42.43 9.26 -2.61
C SER A 71 -41.31 8.23 -2.50
N ALA A 72 -40.97 7.62 -3.63
CA ALA A 72 -39.87 6.65 -3.74
C ALA A 72 -38.48 7.31 -3.55
N SER A 73 -38.09 7.51 -2.29
CA SER A 73 -36.75 7.97 -1.92
C SER A 73 -35.71 6.89 -2.21
N GLY A 74 -35.05 7.02 -3.36
CA GLY A 74 -34.01 6.08 -3.81
C GLY A 74 -32.81 6.05 -2.87
N SER A 75 -32.79 5.07 -1.96
CA SER A 75 -31.68 4.84 -1.02
C SER A 75 -30.41 4.42 -1.77
N SER A 76 -29.62 5.42 -2.18
CA SER A 76 -28.29 5.18 -2.73
C SER A 76 -27.36 4.71 -1.61
N ASN A 77 -26.83 3.49 -1.75
CA ASN A 77 -25.90 2.87 -0.78
C ASN A 77 -24.54 3.59 -0.76
N LYS A 78 -24.52 4.76 -0.12
CA LYS A 78 -23.34 5.61 0.07
C LYS A 78 -22.42 4.97 1.10
N ARG A 79 -21.58 4.05 0.64
CA ARG A 79 -20.55 3.36 1.45
C ARG A 79 -19.82 4.37 2.35
N LYS A 80 -19.77 4.07 3.65
CA LYS A 80 -18.96 4.81 4.62
C LYS A 80 -17.49 4.76 4.17
N ARG A 81 -16.76 5.85 4.34
CA ARG A 81 -15.38 5.98 3.82
C ARG A 81 -14.40 5.53 4.90
N ASP A 82 -14.06 4.25 4.91
CA ASP A 82 -13.30 3.60 6.00
C ASP A 82 -11.78 3.90 5.99
N ASN A 83 -11.34 4.89 5.20
CA ASN A 83 -9.95 5.31 5.03
C ASN A 83 -9.76 6.78 5.47
N LYS A 84 -9.32 6.96 6.72
CA LYS A 84 -9.04 8.26 7.37
C LYS A 84 -7.96 9.09 6.66
N ALA A 85 -7.09 8.45 5.86
CA ALA A 85 -6.02 9.11 5.12
C ALA A 85 -6.45 9.64 3.74
N SER A 86 -7.62 9.22 3.23
CA SER A 86 -8.10 9.65 1.92
C SER A 86 -8.64 11.07 1.99
N GLY A 87 -7.91 12.03 1.42
CA GLY A 87 -8.30 13.43 1.38
C GLY A 87 -9.72 13.61 0.79
N GLY A 88 -10.60 14.28 1.54
CA GLY A 88 -11.98 14.55 1.13
C GLY A 88 -12.28 16.04 1.19
N ARG A 89 -11.95 16.77 0.12
CA ARG A 89 -12.19 18.22 -0.02
C ARG A 89 -11.90 19.04 1.26
N ALA A 90 -10.63 19.14 1.64
CA ALA A 90 -10.10 20.37 2.27
C ALA A 90 -10.04 21.52 1.22
N ALA A 91 -11.17 21.74 0.54
CA ALA A 91 -11.36 22.63 -0.60
C ALA A 91 -12.60 23.51 -0.34
N GLY A 92 -12.61 24.12 0.84
CA GLY A 92 -13.57 25.13 1.26
C GLY A 92 -12.78 26.26 1.89
N GLY A 93 -12.59 27.35 1.15
CA GLY A 93 -11.89 28.56 1.61
C GLY A 93 -12.72 29.35 2.62
N GLY A 94 -13.08 28.73 3.74
CA GLY A 94 -13.74 29.39 4.85
C GLY A 94 -12.83 30.45 5.44
N ARG A 95 -13.26 31.71 5.42
CA ARG A 95 -12.60 32.80 6.15
C ARG A 95 -12.83 32.58 7.65
N ALA A 96 -11.96 31.80 8.28
CA ALA A 96 -11.85 31.71 9.72
C ALA A 96 -11.23 33.00 10.26
N ASP A 97 -12.06 34.03 10.43
CA ASP A 97 -11.69 35.24 11.15
C ASP A 97 -11.56 34.90 12.64
N GLY A 98 -10.34 34.59 13.08
CA GLY A 98 -10.06 34.19 14.48
C GLY A 98 -8.95 33.16 14.64
N GLY A 99 -7.68 33.59 14.57
CA GLY A 99 -6.53 33.01 15.28
C GLY A 99 -6.09 31.56 15.03
N GLY A 100 -6.86 30.74 14.31
CA GLY A 100 -6.58 29.32 14.11
C GLY A 100 -5.42 29.04 13.16
N VAL A 101 -4.59 28.03 13.48
CA VAL A 101 -3.56 27.52 12.56
C VAL A 101 -4.26 26.87 11.37
N VAL A 102 -4.16 27.49 10.19
CA VAL A 102 -4.71 26.94 8.95
C VAL A 102 -3.94 25.68 8.59
N TYR A 103 -4.56 24.52 8.76
CA TYR A 103 -3.92 23.23 8.48
C TYR A 103 -3.67 23.06 6.97
N SER A 104 -2.39 22.94 6.62
CA SER A 104 -1.94 22.83 5.23
C SER A 104 -2.13 21.44 4.61
N GLY A 105 -2.47 20.43 5.42
CA GLY A 105 -2.35 19.02 5.01
C GLY A 105 -0.91 18.54 4.86
N THR A 106 0.09 19.36 5.22
CA THR A 106 1.52 19.05 5.11
C THR A 106 2.26 19.31 6.44
N PRO A 107 1.90 18.61 7.54
CA PRO A 107 2.44 18.86 8.90
C PRO A 107 3.95 18.60 9.08
N TRP A 108 4.60 18.01 8.08
CA TRP A 108 6.05 17.87 8.01
C TRP A 108 6.77 19.15 7.55
N LYS A 109 6.10 20.06 6.81
CA LYS A 109 6.69 21.34 6.36
C LYS A 109 6.80 22.32 7.54
N ARG A 110 7.85 22.11 8.34
CA ARG A 110 8.24 22.95 9.50
C ARG A 110 9.19 24.09 9.12
N ARG A 111 9.72 24.09 7.90
CA ARG A 111 10.72 25.03 7.38
C ARG A 111 10.47 25.36 5.91
N ASN A 112 11.16 26.39 5.42
CA ASN A 112 11.30 26.62 3.98
C ASN A 112 12.43 25.72 3.45
N TYR A 113 12.19 25.07 2.32
CA TYR A 113 13.16 24.21 1.64
C TYR A 113 13.89 24.98 0.54
N ASN A 114 14.98 24.39 0.03
CA ASN A 114 15.67 24.90 -1.16
C ASN A 114 14.79 24.77 -2.43
N GLN A 115 15.22 25.37 -3.54
CA GLN A 115 14.55 25.22 -4.83
C GLN A 115 14.94 23.91 -5.52
N GLY A 116 14.06 23.40 -6.39
CA GLY A 116 14.33 22.24 -7.22
C GLY A 116 14.43 20.91 -6.45
N VAL A 117 15.16 19.96 -7.01
CA VAL A 117 15.31 18.59 -6.46
C VAL A 117 16.02 18.54 -5.10
N VAL A 118 16.78 19.59 -4.75
CA VAL A 118 17.38 19.70 -3.40
C VAL A 118 16.26 19.88 -2.37
N GLY A 119 15.34 20.82 -2.58
CA GLY A 119 14.20 21.04 -1.70
C GLY A 119 13.25 19.84 -1.63
N LEU A 120 13.07 19.11 -2.72
CA LEU A 120 12.29 17.87 -2.70
C LEU A 120 12.96 16.76 -1.88
N HIS A 121 14.29 16.61 -1.93
CA HIS A 121 15.03 15.66 -1.09
C HIS A 121 14.97 16.04 0.41
N GLU A 122 15.10 17.34 0.71
CA GLU A 122 14.86 17.86 2.06
C GLU A 122 13.45 17.55 2.55
N GLU A 123 12.44 17.83 1.74
CA GLU A 123 11.04 17.61 2.11
C GLU A 123 10.67 16.13 2.25
N ILE A 124 11.24 15.24 1.43
CA ILE A 124 11.12 13.78 1.61
C ILE A 124 11.74 13.34 2.93
N SER A 125 12.81 13.99 3.38
CA SER A 125 13.48 13.66 4.66
C SER A 125 12.64 14.11 5.85
N ASP A 126 12.16 15.36 5.86
CA ASP A 126 11.25 15.89 6.89
C ASP A 126 9.91 15.11 6.91
N PHE A 127 9.39 14.71 5.75
CA PHE A 127 8.22 13.82 5.65
C PHE A 127 8.48 12.43 6.22
N TYR A 128 9.64 11.83 5.92
CA TYR A 128 10.03 10.53 6.46
C TYR A 128 10.16 10.56 7.98
N GLU A 129 10.78 11.59 8.57
CA GLU A 129 10.78 11.81 10.02
C GLU A 129 9.36 11.93 10.56
N TYR A 130 8.52 12.78 9.96
CA TYR A 130 7.16 13.03 10.44
C TYR A 130 6.25 11.79 10.38
N MET A 131 6.39 10.93 9.36
CA MET A 131 5.53 9.76 9.12
C MET A 131 6.08 8.45 9.70
N SER A 132 7.34 8.41 10.10
CA SER A 132 7.94 7.22 10.72
C SER A 132 7.26 6.85 12.05
N PRO A 133 7.34 5.58 12.47
CA PRO A 133 6.92 5.13 13.80
C PRO A 133 7.50 5.97 14.94
N ARG A 134 6.65 6.45 15.85
CA ARG A 134 7.09 6.99 17.16
C ARG A 134 7.16 5.85 18.20
N PRO A 135 8.06 5.91 19.20
CA PRO A 135 8.13 4.91 20.28
C PRO A 135 6.80 4.72 21.04
N GLU A 136 6.02 5.79 21.18
CA GLU A 136 4.68 5.75 21.78
C GLU A 136 3.69 4.92 20.94
N GLU A 137 3.82 4.95 19.61
CA GLU A 137 2.97 4.19 18.69
C GLU A 137 3.37 2.72 18.60
N GLU A 138 4.68 2.42 18.62
CA GLU A 138 5.17 1.05 18.73
C GLU A 138 4.72 0.41 20.05
N LYS A 139 4.84 1.13 21.16
CA LYS A 139 4.34 0.70 22.48
C LYS A 139 2.83 0.46 22.49
N MET A 140 2.05 1.42 21.96
CA MET A 140 0.60 1.28 21.83
C MET A 140 0.22 0.05 20.98
N ARG A 141 0.87 -0.15 19.83
CA ARG A 141 0.64 -1.30 18.95
C ARG A 141 1.04 -2.63 19.59
N MET A 142 2.11 -2.67 20.38
CA MET A 142 2.46 -3.84 21.18
C MET A 142 1.43 -4.13 22.27
N GLU A 143 0.84 -3.11 22.91
CA GLU A 143 -0.25 -3.31 23.87
C GLU A 143 -1.52 -3.89 23.18
N VAL A 144 -1.81 -3.54 21.92
CA VAL A 144 -2.86 -4.19 21.10
C VAL A 144 -2.53 -5.66 20.83
N VAL A 145 -1.30 -5.96 20.38
CA VAL A 145 -0.86 -7.35 20.10
C VAL A 145 -0.96 -8.20 21.35
N ASN A 146 -0.50 -7.70 22.50
CA ASN A 146 -0.54 -8.43 23.77
C ASN A 146 -1.97 -8.77 24.23
N ARG A 147 -2.95 -7.87 23.99
CA ARG A 147 -4.38 -8.17 24.25
C ARG A 147 -4.88 -9.33 23.38
N ILE A 148 -4.59 -9.28 22.09
CA ILE A 148 -5.03 -10.29 21.12
C ILE A 148 -4.33 -11.63 21.36
N GLU A 149 -3.02 -11.65 21.60
CA GLU A 149 -2.28 -12.86 21.95
C GLU A 149 -2.82 -13.49 23.23
N SER A 150 -3.16 -12.71 24.27
CA SER A 150 -3.74 -13.25 25.51
C SER A 150 -5.01 -14.06 25.25
N VAL A 151 -5.92 -13.56 24.41
CA VAL A 151 -7.15 -14.29 24.02
C VAL A 151 -6.83 -15.55 23.21
N ILE A 152 -5.85 -15.49 22.31
CA ILE A 152 -5.40 -16.64 21.52
C ILE A 152 -4.78 -17.73 22.42
N LYS A 153 -4.01 -17.34 23.45
CA LYS A 153 -3.36 -18.26 24.39
C LYS A 153 -4.34 -18.86 25.40
N GLU A 154 -5.43 -18.18 25.75
CA GLU A 154 -6.54 -18.77 26.54
C GLU A 154 -7.19 -19.93 25.76
N LEU A 155 -7.48 -19.74 24.46
CA LEU A 155 -8.03 -20.79 23.60
C LEU A 155 -7.01 -21.92 23.32
N TRP A 156 -5.78 -21.54 22.99
CA TRP A 156 -4.74 -22.45 22.51
C TRP A 156 -3.37 -22.10 23.13
N PRO A 157 -3.06 -22.58 24.35
CA PRO A 157 -1.81 -22.26 25.04
C PRO A 157 -0.53 -22.61 24.25
N SER A 158 -0.61 -23.61 23.36
CA SER A 158 0.48 -24.04 22.50
C SER A 158 0.50 -23.37 21.11
N ALA A 159 -0.35 -22.37 20.85
CA ALA A 159 -0.28 -21.57 19.63
C ALA A 159 0.87 -20.55 19.72
N ASP A 160 1.48 -20.26 18.58
CA ASP A 160 2.54 -19.26 18.43
C ASP A 160 2.01 -18.07 17.63
N VAL A 161 2.17 -16.85 18.14
CA VAL A 161 1.60 -15.62 17.55
C VAL A 161 2.74 -14.74 17.11
N GLN A 162 2.80 -14.43 15.82
CA GLN A 162 3.88 -13.62 15.25
C GLN A 162 3.34 -12.40 14.50
N ILE A 163 3.92 -11.24 14.79
CA ILE A 163 3.76 -10.02 14.01
C ILE A 163 4.54 -10.17 12.70
N PHE A 164 3.91 -9.87 11.56
CA PHE A 164 4.57 -9.80 10.26
C PHE A 164 4.33 -8.45 9.56
N GLY A 165 4.54 -8.41 8.24
CA GLY A 165 4.07 -7.33 7.38
C GLY A 165 4.65 -5.94 7.71
N SER A 166 3.78 -4.93 7.73
CA SER A 166 4.21 -3.53 7.81
C SER A 166 4.75 -3.16 9.20
N PHE A 167 4.16 -3.71 10.27
CA PHE A 167 4.60 -3.46 11.64
C PHE A 167 5.97 -4.11 11.91
N LYS A 168 6.14 -5.40 11.55
CA LYS A 168 7.40 -6.16 11.76
C LYS A 168 8.61 -5.55 11.02
N THR A 169 8.38 -4.74 10.00
CA THR A 169 9.42 -4.11 9.17
C THR A 169 9.75 -2.67 9.55
N GLY A 170 8.95 -2.01 10.41
CA GLY A 170 9.07 -0.58 10.71
C GLY A 170 8.67 0.34 9.55
N LEU A 171 8.18 -0.20 8.43
CA LEU A 171 7.77 0.56 7.25
C LEU A 171 6.24 0.74 7.19
N TYR A 172 5.63 1.02 8.33
CA TYR A 172 4.18 1.26 8.46
C TYR A 172 3.85 2.75 8.44
N LEU A 173 2.66 3.10 7.95
CA LEU A 173 2.09 4.44 8.09
C LEU A 173 1.31 4.50 9.41
N PRO A 174 1.02 5.71 9.96
CA PRO A 174 0.35 5.85 11.26
C PRO A 174 -0.98 5.08 11.33
N THR A 175 -1.71 5.03 10.21
CA THR A 175 -3.01 4.34 10.04
C THR A 175 -2.91 2.92 9.47
N SER A 176 -1.72 2.34 9.31
CA SER A 176 -1.57 0.98 8.78
C SER A 176 -2.04 -0.07 9.79
N ASP A 177 -2.74 -1.09 9.30
CA ASP A 177 -3.19 -2.27 10.03
C ASP A 177 -2.00 -3.04 10.65
N ILE A 178 -2.25 -3.83 11.70
CA ILE A 178 -1.27 -4.80 12.25
C ILE A 178 -1.51 -6.17 11.59
N ASP A 179 -0.46 -6.72 10.97
CA ASP A 179 -0.47 -8.07 10.39
C ASP A 179 -0.06 -9.13 11.44
N LEU A 180 -0.98 -10.02 11.85
CA LEU A 180 -0.72 -11.14 12.77
C LEU A 180 -0.90 -12.50 12.09
N VAL A 181 0.03 -13.43 12.36
CA VAL A 181 -0.11 -14.85 11.99
C VAL A 181 -0.10 -15.72 13.23
N VAL A 182 -1.06 -16.63 13.31
CA VAL A 182 -1.16 -17.64 14.37
C VAL A 182 -0.74 -19.00 13.81
N PHE A 183 0.30 -19.59 14.39
CA PHE A 183 0.76 -20.94 14.09
C PHE A 183 0.20 -21.94 15.10
N GLY A 184 -0.24 -23.09 14.61
CA GLY A 184 -0.82 -24.13 15.46
C GLY A 184 -1.41 -25.31 14.69
N LYS A 185 -1.88 -26.31 15.44
CA LYS A 185 -2.33 -27.60 14.92
C LYS A 185 -3.85 -27.72 15.07
N TRP A 186 -4.56 -27.50 13.98
CA TRP A 186 -6.01 -27.69 13.88
C TRP A 186 -6.33 -28.44 12.59
N GLU A 187 -7.37 -29.28 12.58
CA GLU A 187 -7.82 -29.99 11.37
C GLU A 187 -8.50 -29.05 10.37
N ASN A 188 -9.20 -28.03 10.90
CA ASN A 188 -9.83 -26.94 10.17
C ASN A 188 -9.41 -25.61 10.80
N LEU A 189 -9.33 -24.52 10.05
CA LEU A 189 -8.91 -23.22 10.59
C LEU A 189 -9.99 -22.67 11.55
N PRO A 190 -9.64 -22.34 12.82
CA PRO A 190 -10.63 -22.04 13.87
C PRO A 190 -11.09 -20.58 13.85
N LEU A 191 -11.42 -20.05 12.65
CA LEU A 191 -11.71 -18.64 12.41
C LEU A 191 -12.87 -18.14 13.30
N TRP A 192 -13.98 -18.86 13.29
CA TRP A 192 -15.20 -18.52 14.04
C TRP A 192 -15.00 -18.62 15.56
N THR A 193 -14.20 -19.58 16.03
CA THR A 193 -13.86 -19.74 17.46
C THR A 193 -13.02 -18.57 17.97
N LEU A 194 -12.09 -18.06 17.16
CA LEU A 194 -11.32 -16.87 17.52
C LEU A 194 -12.18 -15.59 17.44
N GLU A 195 -13.07 -15.47 16.45
CA GLU A 195 -14.05 -14.38 16.41
C GLU A 195 -14.90 -14.33 17.68
N GLU A 196 -15.50 -15.45 18.10
CA GLU A 196 -16.33 -15.53 19.30
C GLU A 196 -15.55 -15.12 20.56
N ALA A 197 -14.31 -15.59 20.71
CA ALA A 197 -13.45 -15.22 21.84
C ALA A 197 -13.01 -13.75 21.82
N LEU A 198 -12.72 -13.16 20.66
CA LEU A 198 -12.39 -11.73 20.54
C LEU A 198 -13.59 -10.85 20.91
N ARG A 199 -14.80 -11.24 20.49
CA ARG A 199 -16.07 -10.59 20.86
C ARG A 199 -16.33 -10.71 22.36
N LYS A 200 -16.23 -11.92 22.93
CA LYS A 200 -16.40 -12.22 24.37
C LYS A 200 -15.49 -11.34 25.25
N HIS A 201 -14.24 -11.14 24.84
CA HIS A 201 -13.26 -10.34 25.58
C HIS A 201 -13.28 -8.84 25.29
N LYS A 202 -14.16 -8.37 24.39
CA LYS A 202 -14.34 -6.94 24.02
C LYS A 202 -13.05 -6.21 23.58
N VAL A 203 -12.07 -6.96 23.08
CA VAL A 203 -10.80 -6.42 22.55
C VAL A 203 -11.03 -5.59 21.28
N ALA A 204 -12.12 -5.87 20.56
CA ALA A 204 -12.49 -5.21 19.32
C ALA A 204 -13.84 -4.48 19.40
N ASP A 205 -14.04 -3.49 18.55
CA ASP A 205 -15.36 -2.89 18.33
C ASP A 205 -16.33 -3.98 17.85
N GLU A 206 -17.55 -4.03 18.39
CA GLU A 206 -18.47 -5.16 18.17
C GLU A 206 -18.83 -5.36 16.68
N ASP A 207 -18.96 -4.30 15.88
CA ASP A 207 -19.22 -4.36 14.43
C ASP A 207 -17.95 -4.48 13.55
N SER A 208 -16.76 -4.47 14.14
CA SER A 208 -15.49 -4.51 13.38
C SER A 208 -15.05 -5.93 13.00
N VAL A 209 -15.29 -6.91 13.87
CA VAL A 209 -14.80 -8.28 13.71
C VAL A 209 -15.49 -8.96 12.52
N LYS A 210 -14.70 -9.36 11.52
CA LYS A 210 -15.17 -9.89 10.23
C LYS A 210 -14.28 -11.03 9.74
N VAL A 211 -14.84 -12.23 9.64
CA VAL A 211 -14.19 -13.40 9.04
C VAL A 211 -14.31 -13.35 7.51
N LEU A 212 -13.18 -13.40 6.82
CA LEU A 212 -13.07 -13.42 5.35
C LEU A 212 -12.61 -14.81 4.88
N ASP A 213 -13.46 -15.83 5.03
CA ASP A 213 -13.09 -17.23 4.80
C ASP A 213 -12.98 -17.65 3.32
N LYS A 214 -13.54 -16.87 2.38
CA LYS A 214 -13.49 -17.15 0.93
C LYS A 214 -12.28 -16.56 0.20
N ALA A 215 -11.43 -15.81 0.89
CA ALA A 215 -10.21 -15.24 0.32
C ALA A 215 -9.13 -16.33 0.09
N THR A 216 -8.19 -16.08 -0.81
CA THR A 216 -7.05 -17.00 -1.08
C THR A 216 -6.22 -17.30 0.17
N VAL A 217 -6.20 -16.37 1.11
CA VAL A 217 -5.76 -16.58 2.49
C VAL A 217 -6.93 -16.17 3.39
N PRO A 218 -7.53 -17.10 4.17
CA PRO A 218 -8.56 -16.77 5.15
C PRO A 218 -8.00 -15.87 6.26
N ILE A 219 -8.69 -14.76 6.53
CA ILE A 219 -8.28 -13.71 7.49
C ILE A 219 -9.46 -13.32 8.38
N ILE A 220 -9.21 -13.03 9.65
CA ILE A 220 -10.13 -12.28 10.52
C ILE A 220 -9.65 -10.83 10.55
N LYS A 221 -10.49 -9.88 10.12
CA LYS A 221 -10.26 -8.45 10.32
C LYS A 221 -10.96 -7.98 11.60
N LEU A 222 -10.36 -7.03 12.32
CA LEU A 222 -10.98 -6.34 13.46
C LEU A 222 -10.41 -4.92 13.63
N THR A 223 -11.03 -4.12 14.48
CA THR A 223 -10.51 -2.84 15.00
C THR A 223 -10.43 -2.93 16.52
N ASP A 224 -9.28 -2.65 17.12
CA ASP A 224 -9.11 -2.62 18.58
C ASP A 224 -9.90 -1.45 19.20
N SER A 225 -10.76 -1.78 20.18
CA SER A 225 -11.79 -0.88 20.73
C SER A 225 -11.25 0.29 21.57
N PHE A 226 -9.97 0.27 21.94
CA PHE A 226 -9.34 1.33 22.73
C PHE A 226 -8.43 2.24 21.90
N THR A 227 -7.85 1.72 20.82
CA THR A 227 -6.81 2.40 20.03
C THR A 227 -7.22 2.71 18.59
N GLU A 228 -8.38 2.23 18.14
CA GLU A 228 -8.85 2.29 16.75
C GLU A 228 -7.88 1.64 15.73
N VAL A 229 -6.92 0.82 16.19
CA VAL A 229 -5.97 0.12 15.33
C VAL A 229 -6.64 -1.08 14.68
N LYS A 230 -6.63 -1.12 13.33
CA LYS A 230 -7.05 -2.27 12.55
C LYS A 230 -6.04 -3.41 12.70
N VAL A 231 -6.52 -4.65 12.78
CA VAL A 231 -5.69 -5.87 12.88
C VAL A 231 -6.23 -6.95 11.96
N ASP A 232 -5.31 -7.58 11.21
CA ASP A 232 -5.57 -8.73 10.34
C ASP A 232 -4.92 -9.98 10.94
N ILE A 233 -5.74 -10.96 11.31
CA ILE A 233 -5.28 -12.24 11.86
C ILE A 233 -5.41 -13.34 10.81
N SER A 234 -4.28 -13.95 10.46
CA SER A 234 -4.18 -15.09 9.54
C SER A 234 -3.68 -16.34 10.26
N PHE A 235 -3.86 -17.52 9.67
CA PHE A 235 -3.46 -18.79 10.28
C PHE A 235 -2.45 -19.55 9.42
N ASN A 236 -1.35 -20.01 10.04
CA ASN A 236 -0.30 -20.84 9.44
C ASN A 236 0.42 -20.27 8.18
N VAL A 237 0.38 -18.95 7.95
CA VAL A 237 0.96 -18.27 6.77
C VAL A 237 2.46 -17.95 6.95
N GLN A 238 3.35 -18.90 6.61
CA GLN A 238 4.79 -18.73 6.79
C GLN A 238 5.44 -17.61 5.93
N ASN A 239 4.89 -17.32 4.74
CA ASN A 239 5.50 -16.36 3.81
C ASN A 239 5.53 -14.92 4.35
N GLY A 240 4.55 -14.53 5.17
CA GLY A 240 4.45 -13.16 5.71
C GLY A 240 5.65 -12.78 6.58
N VAL A 241 6.13 -13.73 7.40
CA VAL A 241 7.31 -13.55 8.25
C VAL A 241 8.57 -13.43 7.38
N ARG A 242 8.78 -14.36 6.43
CA ARG A 242 9.94 -14.33 5.53
C ARG A 242 9.98 -13.07 4.64
N ALA A 243 8.83 -12.54 4.25
CA ALA A 243 8.74 -11.27 3.52
C ALA A 243 9.20 -10.08 4.37
N ALA A 244 8.92 -10.07 5.68
CA ALA A 244 9.39 -9.04 6.58
C ALA A 244 10.92 -9.05 6.76
N ASP A 245 11.54 -10.24 6.81
CA ASP A 245 13.01 -10.36 6.89
C ASP A 245 13.68 -9.98 5.56
N LEU A 246 13.12 -10.41 4.42
CA LEU A 246 13.59 -9.98 3.09
C LEU A 246 13.51 -8.46 2.90
N ILE A 247 12.44 -7.81 3.37
CA ILE A 247 12.30 -6.35 3.36
C ILE A 247 13.41 -5.68 4.17
N LYS A 248 13.77 -6.24 5.35
CA LYS A 248 14.87 -5.71 6.17
C LYS A 248 16.21 -5.84 5.47
N ASP A 249 16.49 -6.96 4.82
CA ASP A 249 17.76 -7.17 4.13
C ASP A 249 17.90 -6.28 2.89
N PHE A 250 16.82 -6.04 2.14
CA PHE A 250 16.83 -5.01 1.10
C PHE A 250 16.96 -3.59 1.67
N THR A 251 16.34 -3.28 2.82
CA THR A 251 16.50 -1.97 3.48
C THR A 251 17.92 -1.73 3.98
N LYS A 252 18.62 -2.77 4.47
CA LYS A 252 20.05 -2.70 4.80
C LYS A 252 20.90 -2.46 3.54
N LYS A 253 20.59 -3.15 2.44
CA LYS A 253 21.33 -3.03 1.16
C LYS A 253 21.10 -1.67 0.49
N TYR A 254 19.91 -1.11 0.62
CA TYR A 254 19.47 0.12 -0.03
C TYR A 254 18.84 1.07 1.00
N PRO A 255 19.65 1.85 1.77
CA PRO A 255 19.16 2.72 2.85
C PRO A 255 18.18 3.81 2.43
N VAL A 256 18.05 4.08 1.12
CA VAL A 256 17.07 5.01 0.54
C VAL A 256 15.64 4.44 0.45
N LEU A 257 15.46 3.11 0.54
CA LEU A 257 14.13 2.47 0.41
C LEU A 257 13.08 3.00 1.40
N PRO A 258 13.35 3.21 2.70
CA PRO A 258 12.34 3.69 3.65
C PRO A 258 11.74 5.05 3.25
N TYR A 259 12.58 5.98 2.78
CA TYR A 259 12.19 7.32 2.34
C TYR A 259 11.24 7.25 1.14
N LEU A 260 11.60 6.48 0.10
CA LEU A 260 10.76 6.30 -1.08
C LEU A 260 9.48 5.52 -0.76
N VAL A 261 9.57 4.44 0.02
CA VAL A 261 8.45 3.54 0.32
C VAL A 261 7.38 4.22 1.17
N LEU A 262 7.71 5.03 2.17
CA LEU A 262 6.68 5.77 2.92
C LEU A 262 5.95 6.80 2.06
N VAL A 263 6.68 7.53 1.19
CA VAL A 263 6.07 8.47 0.23
C VAL A 263 5.12 7.73 -0.73
N LEU A 264 5.57 6.63 -1.33
CA LEU A 264 4.80 5.84 -2.28
C LEU A 264 3.58 5.18 -1.61
N LYS A 265 3.71 4.70 -0.36
CA LYS A 265 2.57 4.18 0.41
C LYS A 265 1.53 5.26 0.67
N GLN A 266 1.92 6.45 1.14
CA GLN A 266 0.99 7.56 1.38
C GLN A 266 0.32 8.01 0.07
N PHE A 267 1.09 8.03 -1.02
CA PHE A 267 0.62 8.38 -2.36
C PHE A 267 -0.50 7.47 -2.87
N LEU A 268 -0.38 6.14 -2.68
CA LEU A 268 -1.44 5.20 -3.04
C LEU A 268 -2.59 5.20 -2.02
N LEU A 269 -2.29 5.28 -0.73
CA LEU A 269 -3.27 5.23 0.36
C LEU A 269 -4.32 6.33 0.24
N GLN A 270 -3.89 7.59 0.03
CA GLN A 270 -4.83 8.72 -0.07
C GLN A 270 -5.72 8.70 -1.34
N ARG A 271 -5.41 7.80 -2.28
CA ARG A 271 -6.13 7.58 -3.56
C ARG A 271 -6.96 6.30 -3.54
N ASP A 272 -6.99 5.58 -2.42
CA ASP A 272 -7.62 4.27 -2.26
C ASP A 272 -7.05 3.21 -3.25
N LEU A 273 -5.78 3.36 -3.67
CA LEU A 273 -5.05 2.52 -4.65
C LEU A 273 -4.07 1.52 -4.01
N ASN A 274 -4.04 1.42 -2.69
CA ASN A 274 -3.17 0.51 -1.93
C ASN A 274 -3.80 -0.88 -1.68
N GLU A 275 -5.09 -1.05 -1.98
CA GLU A 275 -5.86 -2.24 -1.63
C GLU A 275 -5.91 -3.27 -2.76
N VAL A 276 -5.35 -4.46 -2.54
CA VAL A 276 -5.31 -5.52 -3.57
C VAL A 276 -6.70 -6.09 -3.92
N PHE A 277 -7.68 -5.97 -3.02
CA PHE A 277 -9.05 -6.46 -3.28
C PHE A 277 -9.89 -5.50 -4.13
N THR A 278 -9.45 -4.25 -4.33
CA THR A 278 -10.03 -3.30 -5.30
C THR A 278 -9.23 -3.24 -6.61
N GLY A 279 -8.12 -3.98 -6.70
CA GLY A 279 -7.20 -4.00 -7.83
C GLY A 279 -5.96 -3.12 -7.67
N GLY A 280 -5.78 -2.49 -6.50
CA GLY A 280 -4.61 -1.67 -6.16
C GLY A 280 -3.31 -2.46 -5.99
N ILE A 281 -2.22 -1.74 -5.67
CA ILE A 281 -0.89 -2.33 -5.45
C ILE A 281 -0.66 -2.49 -3.94
N GLY A 282 -0.53 -3.73 -3.49
CA GLY A 282 -0.27 -4.06 -2.08
C GLY A 282 1.16 -3.68 -1.63
N SER A 283 1.35 -3.51 -0.32
CA SER A 283 2.61 -3.04 0.27
C SER A 283 3.86 -3.85 -0.15
N TYR A 284 3.75 -5.18 -0.27
CA TYR A 284 4.88 -6.02 -0.71
C TYR A 284 5.17 -5.84 -2.20
N SER A 285 4.16 -5.85 -3.07
CA SER A 285 4.28 -5.58 -4.50
C SER A 285 4.93 -4.21 -4.77
N LEU A 286 4.50 -3.17 -4.03
CA LEU A 286 5.08 -1.82 -4.10
C LEU A 286 6.55 -1.78 -3.65
N PHE A 287 6.90 -2.50 -2.58
CA PHE A 287 8.28 -2.61 -2.11
C PHE A 287 9.16 -3.31 -3.15
N LEU A 288 8.69 -4.40 -3.77
CA LEU A 288 9.42 -5.08 -4.84
C LEU A 288 9.60 -4.20 -6.09
N MET A 289 8.64 -3.33 -6.43
CA MET A 289 8.82 -2.32 -7.48
C MET A 289 9.91 -1.30 -7.14
N ALA A 290 9.97 -0.83 -5.88
CA ALA A 290 11.00 0.10 -5.41
C ALA A 290 12.40 -0.57 -5.39
N VAL A 291 12.48 -1.84 -4.97
CA VAL A 291 13.70 -2.65 -5.07
C VAL A 291 14.12 -2.82 -6.54
N SER A 292 13.22 -3.20 -7.44
CA SER A 292 13.52 -3.37 -8.86
C SER A 292 13.98 -2.08 -9.55
N PHE A 293 13.44 -0.93 -9.14
CA PHE A 293 13.87 0.38 -9.63
C PHE A 293 15.33 0.67 -9.25
N LEU A 294 15.71 0.44 -7.99
CA LEU A 294 17.09 0.65 -7.53
C LEU A 294 18.06 -0.40 -8.07
N GLN A 295 17.61 -1.65 -8.24
CA GLN A 295 18.39 -2.75 -8.83
C GLN A 295 18.79 -2.49 -10.29
N LEU A 296 17.93 -1.83 -11.06
CA LEU A 296 18.09 -1.57 -12.49
C LEU A 296 18.31 -0.08 -12.78
N HIS A 297 18.76 0.67 -11.78
CA HIS A 297 18.98 2.09 -11.89
C HIS A 297 20.26 2.41 -12.69
N PRO A 298 20.23 3.26 -13.74
CA PRO A 298 21.42 3.51 -14.58
C PRO A 298 22.60 4.19 -13.86
N ARG A 299 22.33 5.04 -12.86
CA ARG A 299 23.38 5.61 -12.01
C ARG A 299 23.77 4.64 -10.91
N GLU A 300 25.07 4.34 -10.81
CA GLU A 300 25.70 3.65 -9.68
C GLU A 300 25.47 4.37 -8.34
N ASP A 301 25.32 5.70 -8.38
CA ASP A 301 25.13 6.52 -7.18
C ASP A 301 23.83 6.23 -6.42
N ALA A 302 22.83 5.61 -7.07
CA ALA A 302 21.48 5.46 -6.52
C ALA A 302 21.40 4.70 -5.19
N CYS A 303 22.43 3.90 -4.88
CA CYS A 303 22.50 3.06 -3.68
C CYS A 303 23.34 3.67 -2.54
N ILE A 304 23.94 4.85 -2.74
CA ILE A 304 24.85 5.50 -1.78
C ILE A 304 24.04 6.31 -0.74
N PRO A 305 24.48 6.46 0.53
CA PRO A 305 23.76 7.26 1.53
C PRO A 305 23.49 8.74 1.16
N ASN A 306 24.22 9.30 0.19
CA ASN A 306 24.12 10.71 -0.21
C ASN A 306 23.21 10.94 -1.45
N THR A 307 22.48 9.94 -1.95
CA THR A 307 21.64 10.10 -3.14
C THR A 307 20.53 11.12 -2.93
N ASN A 308 20.28 11.97 -3.93
CA ASN A 308 19.12 12.87 -3.89
C ASN A 308 17.80 12.08 -4.05
N TYR A 309 17.03 11.96 -2.95
CA TYR A 309 15.76 11.25 -2.92
C TYR A 309 14.69 11.85 -3.85
N GLY A 310 14.76 13.16 -4.12
CA GLY A 310 13.82 13.85 -5.01
C GLY A 310 13.99 13.48 -6.47
N VAL A 311 15.24 13.31 -6.92
CA VAL A 311 15.58 12.79 -8.25
C VAL A 311 15.05 11.35 -8.39
N LEU A 312 15.40 10.46 -7.45
CA LEU A 312 14.93 9.06 -7.46
C LEU A 312 13.40 8.93 -7.41
N LEU A 313 12.70 9.77 -6.65
CA LEU A 313 11.24 9.74 -6.58
C LEU A 313 10.59 10.14 -7.92
N ILE A 314 11.14 11.16 -8.60
CA ILE A 314 10.67 11.58 -9.93
C ILE A 314 10.93 10.48 -10.95
N GLU A 315 12.13 9.89 -10.95
CA GLU A 315 12.52 8.82 -11.88
C GLU A 315 11.72 7.52 -11.67
N PHE A 316 11.37 7.18 -10.42
CA PHE A 316 10.46 6.07 -10.12
C PHE A 316 9.07 6.32 -10.74
N PHE A 317 8.53 7.53 -10.58
CA PHE A 317 7.25 7.91 -11.18
C PHE A 317 7.32 8.01 -12.70
N GLU A 318 8.47 8.38 -13.28
CA GLU A 318 8.65 8.36 -14.74
C GLU A 318 8.67 6.93 -15.27
N LEU A 319 9.48 6.05 -14.67
CA LEU A 319 9.58 4.65 -15.06
C LEU A 319 8.22 3.97 -15.00
N TYR A 320 7.57 3.95 -13.83
CA TYR A 320 6.31 3.21 -13.66
C TYR A 320 5.07 4.00 -14.12
N GLY A 321 5.15 5.32 -14.28
CA GLY A 321 4.09 6.13 -14.87
C GLY A 321 4.10 6.14 -16.39
N ARG A 322 5.28 6.12 -17.03
CA ARG A 322 5.43 6.29 -18.49
C ARG A 322 5.98 5.05 -19.18
N HIS A 323 7.22 4.69 -18.86
CA HIS A 323 8.08 3.84 -19.70
C HIS A 323 7.90 2.34 -19.50
N PHE A 324 7.55 1.89 -18.28
CA PHE A 324 7.43 0.48 -17.96
C PHE A 324 6.29 -0.18 -18.77
N ASN A 325 6.63 -1.19 -19.57
CA ASN A 325 5.68 -1.85 -20.46
C ASN A 325 4.90 -2.96 -19.73
N TYR A 326 3.89 -2.55 -18.97
CA TYR A 326 2.94 -3.44 -18.27
C TYR A 326 2.30 -4.53 -19.15
N LEU A 327 2.27 -4.39 -20.48
CA LEU A 327 1.70 -5.43 -21.35
C LEU A 327 2.67 -6.59 -21.63
N LYS A 328 3.99 -6.33 -21.63
CA LYS A 328 5.01 -7.34 -22.03
C LYS A 328 6.08 -7.63 -20.99
N THR A 329 6.29 -6.74 -20.02
CA THR A 329 7.43 -6.79 -19.10
C THR A 329 7.03 -7.27 -17.71
N GLY A 330 7.75 -8.26 -17.22
CA GLY A 330 7.71 -8.72 -15.83
C GLY A 330 8.93 -8.26 -15.03
N ILE A 331 8.79 -8.22 -13.70
CA ILE A 331 9.86 -7.89 -12.76
C ILE A 331 10.39 -9.19 -12.12
N ARG A 332 11.71 -9.37 -12.13
CA ARG A 332 12.44 -10.39 -11.36
C ARG A 332 13.36 -9.69 -10.35
N ILE A 333 13.29 -10.12 -9.10
CA ILE A 333 14.02 -9.50 -7.96
C ILE A 333 15.33 -10.25 -7.63
N LYS A 334 15.46 -11.50 -8.07
CA LYS A 334 16.62 -12.36 -7.77
C LYS A 334 17.88 -11.93 -8.54
N ASP A 335 19.03 -12.40 -8.04
CA ASP A 335 20.31 -12.42 -8.77
C ASP A 335 20.80 -11.06 -9.27
N GLY A 336 20.51 -10.00 -8.51
CA GLY A 336 20.80 -8.61 -8.85
C GLY A 336 19.58 -7.82 -9.32
N GLY A 337 18.56 -8.50 -9.85
CA GLY A 337 17.35 -7.92 -10.44
C GLY A 337 17.38 -7.98 -11.97
N SER A 338 16.23 -8.22 -12.60
CA SER A 338 16.09 -8.16 -14.07
C SER A 338 14.66 -7.89 -14.50
N TYR A 339 14.49 -7.42 -15.74
CA TYR A 339 13.21 -7.54 -16.44
C TYR A 339 13.14 -8.86 -17.21
N VAL A 340 11.92 -9.35 -17.43
CA VAL A 340 11.63 -10.61 -18.14
C VAL A 340 10.47 -10.44 -19.11
N ALA A 341 10.48 -11.14 -20.25
CA ALA A 341 9.35 -11.12 -21.17
C ALA A 341 8.22 -12.02 -20.65
N LYS A 342 7.00 -11.48 -20.54
CA LYS A 342 5.80 -12.24 -20.12
C LYS A 342 5.52 -13.44 -21.04
N ASP A 343 5.80 -13.29 -22.33
CA ASP A 343 5.66 -14.35 -23.35
C ASP A 343 6.67 -15.50 -23.14
N GLU A 344 7.77 -15.29 -22.41
CA GLU A 344 8.73 -16.34 -22.04
C GLU A 344 8.35 -16.99 -20.71
N VAL A 345 7.98 -16.17 -19.72
CA VAL A 345 7.46 -16.62 -18.43
C VAL A 345 6.25 -17.55 -18.63
N GLN A 346 5.30 -17.17 -19.49
CA GLN A 346 4.07 -17.94 -19.71
C GLN A 346 4.32 -19.36 -20.25
N LYS A 347 5.41 -19.59 -21.00
CA LYS A 347 5.79 -20.94 -21.50
C LYS A 347 6.16 -21.90 -20.36
N ASN A 348 6.56 -21.36 -19.20
CA ASN A 348 6.94 -22.11 -18.01
C ASN A 348 5.83 -22.14 -16.94
N MET A 349 4.68 -21.52 -17.21
CA MET A 349 3.50 -21.60 -16.34
C MET A 349 2.67 -22.85 -16.63
N LEU A 350 1.95 -23.34 -15.62
CA LEU A 350 0.96 -24.39 -15.80
C LEU A 350 -0.20 -23.92 -16.71
N ASP A 351 -0.76 -24.83 -17.50
CA ASP A 351 -1.84 -24.53 -18.45
C ASP A 351 -2.98 -23.70 -17.83
N GLY A 352 -3.40 -22.67 -18.56
CA GLY A 352 -4.44 -21.73 -18.15
C GLY A 352 -3.96 -20.53 -17.34
N TYR A 353 -2.78 -20.58 -16.70
CA TYR A 353 -2.21 -19.41 -16.05
C TYR A 353 -1.63 -18.42 -17.06
N ARG A 354 -1.72 -17.13 -16.73
CA ARG A 354 -1.12 -16.02 -17.48
C ARG A 354 -0.48 -15.04 -16.50
N PRO A 355 0.65 -14.40 -16.84
CA PRO A 355 1.17 -13.26 -16.10
C PRO A 355 0.12 -12.16 -15.98
N SER A 356 -0.06 -11.58 -14.77
CA SER A 356 -1.00 -10.48 -14.54
C SER A 356 -0.54 -9.16 -15.19
N MET A 357 -1.33 -8.08 -15.05
CA MET A 357 -0.96 -6.76 -15.56
C MET A 357 0.35 -6.25 -14.93
N LEU A 358 0.51 -6.41 -13.62
CA LEU A 358 1.75 -6.14 -12.89
C LEU A 358 2.42 -7.46 -12.52
N TYR A 359 3.12 -8.11 -13.46
CA TYR A 359 3.78 -9.37 -13.17
C TYR A 359 5.07 -9.13 -12.35
N ILE A 360 5.14 -9.71 -11.16
CA ILE A 360 6.33 -9.69 -10.30
C ILE A 360 6.59 -11.12 -9.83
N GLU A 361 7.76 -11.68 -10.16
CA GLU A 361 8.20 -12.97 -9.63
C GLU A 361 8.43 -12.87 -8.13
N ASP A 362 7.75 -13.70 -7.34
CA ASP A 362 7.96 -13.73 -5.90
C ASP A 362 9.35 -14.31 -5.58
N PRO A 363 10.26 -13.52 -4.95
CA PRO A 363 11.58 -14.04 -4.60
C PRO A 363 11.50 -15.23 -3.63
N LEU A 364 10.45 -15.31 -2.80
CA LEU A 364 10.27 -16.33 -1.76
C LEU A 364 9.50 -17.57 -2.22
N GLN A 365 8.63 -17.44 -3.23
CA GLN A 365 7.79 -18.54 -3.73
C GLN A 365 7.84 -18.64 -5.27
N PRO A 366 8.75 -19.46 -5.84
CA PRO A 366 8.83 -19.67 -7.29
C PRO A 366 7.47 -20.02 -7.92
N GLY A 367 7.13 -19.36 -9.03
CA GLY A 367 5.85 -19.51 -9.73
C GLY A 367 4.69 -18.69 -9.16
N ASN A 368 4.85 -18.04 -8.00
CA ASN A 368 3.90 -17.04 -7.52
C ASN A 368 4.07 -15.71 -8.27
N ASP A 369 2.95 -15.00 -8.47
CA ASP A 369 2.90 -13.67 -9.10
C ASP A 369 2.39 -12.67 -8.05
N VAL A 370 3.27 -11.83 -7.54
CA VAL A 370 2.98 -10.94 -6.39
C VAL A 370 2.01 -9.80 -6.78
N GLY A 371 1.88 -9.48 -8.07
CA GLY A 371 0.92 -8.49 -8.56
C GLY A 371 -0.36 -9.11 -9.14
N ARG A 372 -0.60 -10.42 -8.96
CA ARG A 372 -1.78 -11.14 -9.50
C ARG A 372 -3.12 -10.47 -9.21
N SER A 373 -3.28 -9.92 -8.00
CA SER A 373 -4.50 -9.21 -7.58
C SER A 373 -4.53 -7.73 -7.98
N SER A 374 -3.41 -7.16 -8.44
CA SER A 374 -3.31 -5.75 -8.87
C SER A 374 -3.85 -5.54 -10.28
N TYR A 375 -5.08 -5.98 -10.54
CA TYR A 375 -5.74 -5.86 -11.84
C TYR A 375 -6.03 -4.40 -12.24
N GLY A 376 -6.03 -3.48 -11.26
CA GLY A 376 -6.12 -2.02 -11.43
C GLY A 376 -4.77 -1.31 -11.61
N ALA A 377 -3.68 -2.04 -11.91
CA ALA A 377 -2.34 -1.44 -12.08
C ALA A 377 -2.29 -0.33 -13.15
N MET A 378 -3.22 -0.30 -14.13
CA MET A 378 -3.29 0.77 -15.13
C MET A 378 -3.79 2.11 -14.56
N GLN A 379 -4.71 2.08 -13.58
CA GLN A 379 -5.10 3.26 -12.81
C GLN A 379 -3.93 3.78 -11.97
N VAL A 380 -3.10 2.87 -11.44
CA VAL A 380 -1.89 3.24 -10.70
C VAL A 380 -0.81 3.83 -11.61
N LYS A 381 -0.62 3.29 -12.83
CA LYS A 381 0.22 3.91 -13.88
C LYS A 381 -0.21 5.35 -14.18
N GLN A 382 -1.52 5.61 -14.30
CA GLN A 382 -2.05 6.97 -14.52
C GLN A 382 -1.76 7.90 -13.32
N ALA A 383 -1.88 7.39 -12.09
CA ALA A 383 -1.52 8.15 -10.90
C ALA A 383 -0.01 8.48 -10.86
N PHE A 384 0.86 7.52 -11.21
CA PHE A 384 2.31 7.74 -11.29
C PHE A 384 2.70 8.74 -12.39
N ASP A 385 2.07 8.71 -13.58
CA ASP A 385 2.30 9.72 -14.62
C ASP A 385 1.91 11.13 -14.16
N TYR A 386 0.76 11.28 -13.49
CA TYR A 386 0.37 12.53 -12.83
C TYR A 386 1.42 13.00 -11.81
N ALA A 387 1.93 12.10 -10.97
CA ALA A 387 2.93 12.43 -9.96
C ALA A 387 4.25 12.89 -10.58
N TYR A 388 4.70 12.21 -11.64
CA TYR A 388 5.87 12.61 -12.43
C TYR A 388 5.71 14.02 -13.01
N VAL A 389 4.58 14.32 -13.67
CA VAL A 389 4.31 15.64 -14.25
C VAL A 389 4.32 16.73 -13.17
N VAL A 390 3.59 16.52 -12.09
CA VAL A 390 3.44 17.51 -11.01
C VAL A 390 4.77 17.80 -10.31
N LEU A 391 5.55 16.77 -9.95
CA LEU A 391 6.86 16.97 -9.34
C LEU A 391 7.85 17.60 -10.32
N SER A 392 7.91 17.14 -11.57
CA SER A 392 8.82 17.70 -12.59
C SER A 392 8.57 19.18 -12.85
N HIS A 393 7.32 19.61 -12.90
CA HIS A 393 6.99 21.04 -12.95
C HIS A 393 7.41 21.78 -11.68
N ALA A 394 7.12 21.23 -10.49
CA ALA A 394 7.40 21.87 -9.21
C ALA A 394 8.91 21.99 -8.87
N VAL A 395 9.77 21.10 -9.41
CA VAL A 395 11.23 21.20 -9.26
C VAL A 395 11.93 21.93 -10.42
N SER A 396 11.20 22.38 -11.44
CA SER A 396 11.79 23.01 -12.62
C SER A 396 12.44 24.37 -12.29
N PRO A 397 13.48 24.82 -13.04
CA PRO A 397 14.10 26.13 -12.84
C PRO A 397 13.15 27.34 -13.01
N ILE A 398 12.00 27.13 -13.64
CA ILE A 398 10.93 28.14 -13.82
C ILE A 398 9.86 28.09 -12.72
N ALA A 399 9.86 27.10 -11.84
CA ALA A 399 8.84 26.93 -10.79
C ALA A 399 8.73 28.13 -9.84
N LYS A 400 9.84 28.86 -9.65
CA LYS A 400 9.91 30.13 -8.89
C LYS A 400 9.06 31.26 -9.47
N TYR A 401 8.54 31.13 -10.69
CA TYR A 401 7.61 32.08 -11.32
C TYR A 401 6.14 31.62 -11.25
N TYR A 402 5.85 30.44 -10.69
CA TYR A 402 4.47 29.98 -10.47
C TYR A 402 3.87 30.64 -9.21
N PRO A 403 2.56 30.95 -9.21
CA PRO A 403 1.88 31.47 -8.01
C PRO A 403 1.96 30.47 -6.85
N ASN A 404 1.85 30.98 -5.62
CA ASN A 404 1.84 30.21 -4.37
C ASN A 404 3.08 29.32 -4.10
N ASN A 405 4.17 29.43 -4.88
CA ASN A 405 5.26 28.45 -4.78
C ASN A 405 6.01 28.43 -3.44
N GLU A 406 6.03 29.54 -2.69
CA GLU A 406 6.63 29.61 -1.35
C GLU A 406 5.72 29.04 -0.25
N THR A 407 4.41 29.26 -0.35
CA THR A 407 3.43 28.77 0.62
C THR A 407 3.19 27.27 0.45
N GLU A 408 3.12 26.79 -0.80
CA GLU A 408 2.93 25.38 -1.13
C GLU A 408 4.14 24.50 -0.78
N SER A 409 3.85 23.21 -0.61
CA SER A 409 4.82 22.13 -0.39
C SER A 409 5.03 21.41 -1.72
N ILE A 410 6.27 21.02 -2.05
CA ILE A 410 6.61 20.37 -3.33
C ILE A 410 6.00 18.96 -3.34
N LEU A 411 6.34 18.17 -2.31
CA LEU A 411 5.78 16.85 -2.06
C LEU A 411 4.26 16.92 -1.78
N GLY A 412 3.83 18.01 -1.15
CA GLY A 412 2.44 18.36 -0.86
C GLY A 412 1.54 18.51 -2.08
N ARG A 413 2.10 18.62 -3.29
CA ARG A 413 1.30 18.63 -4.52
C ARG A 413 0.88 17.22 -4.96
N ILE A 414 1.57 16.17 -4.48
CA ILE A 414 1.21 14.78 -4.77
C ILE A 414 0.67 14.00 -3.55
N ILE A 415 1.01 14.40 -2.32
CA ILE A 415 0.52 13.79 -1.07
C ILE A 415 0.05 14.80 -0.02
N ARG A 416 -0.85 14.38 0.88
CA ARG A 416 -1.30 15.10 2.08
C ARG A 416 -1.48 14.13 3.25
N VAL A 417 -1.51 14.65 4.46
CA VAL A 417 -1.93 13.96 5.69
C VAL A 417 -3.16 14.69 6.23
N THR A 418 -4.21 13.98 6.63
CA THR A 418 -5.46 14.57 7.15
C THR A 418 -5.34 14.99 8.62
N ASP A 419 -6.17 15.95 9.05
CA ASP A 419 -6.26 16.39 10.45
C ASP A 419 -6.55 15.24 11.41
N GLU A 420 -7.36 14.26 10.97
CA GLU A 420 -7.65 13.03 11.73
C GLU A 420 -6.35 12.28 12.07
N VAL A 421 -5.44 12.12 11.11
CA VAL A 421 -4.18 11.39 11.29
C VAL A 421 -3.18 12.18 12.14
N ALA A 422 -3.13 13.51 11.99
CA ALA A 422 -2.32 14.36 12.87
C ALA A 422 -2.82 14.30 14.33
N THR A 423 -4.13 14.48 14.53
CA THR A 423 -4.79 14.43 15.83
C THR A 423 -4.62 13.06 16.50
N TYR A 424 -4.68 11.97 15.73
CA TYR A 424 -4.46 10.61 16.21
C TYR A 424 -3.03 10.38 16.70
N ARG A 425 -2.00 10.79 15.93
CA ARG A 425 -0.59 10.72 16.36
C ARG A 425 -0.35 11.48 17.67
N ASP A 426 -0.96 12.65 17.80
CA ASP A 426 -0.81 13.49 19.00
C ASP A 426 -1.64 13.00 20.19
N TRP A 427 -2.76 12.30 19.96
CA TRP A 427 -3.49 11.57 21.01
C TRP A 427 -2.65 10.41 21.56
N ILE A 428 -2.05 9.56 20.70
CA ILE A 428 -1.15 8.49 21.12
C ILE A 428 0.02 9.06 21.93
N SER A 429 0.63 10.14 21.43
CA SER A 429 1.78 10.79 22.09
C SER A 429 1.44 11.27 23.51
N LYS A 430 0.22 11.79 23.73
CA LYS A 430 -0.28 12.18 25.06
C LYS A 430 -0.52 10.97 25.98
N GLN A 431 -1.13 9.90 25.47
CA GLN A 431 -1.53 8.73 26.26
C GLN A 431 -0.35 7.83 26.67
N TRP A 432 0.64 7.64 25.79
CA TRP A 432 1.78 6.73 26.04
C TRP A 432 3.08 7.43 26.43
N GLY A 433 3.30 8.69 26.01
CA GLY A 433 4.54 9.43 26.30
C GLY A 433 4.70 9.89 27.77
N LEU A 434 3.59 10.12 28.49
CA LEU A 434 3.63 10.58 29.89
C LEU A 434 4.11 9.52 30.91
N LYS A 435 4.19 8.23 30.52
CA LYS A 435 4.51 7.12 31.43
C LYS A 435 6.00 6.95 31.76
N ASN A 436 6.88 7.87 31.34
CA ASN A 436 8.34 7.79 31.56
C ASN A 436 8.84 8.61 32.77
N ARG A 437 7.95 9.00 33.68
CA ARG A 437 8.34 9.59 34.98
C ARG A 437 8.45 8.47 36.02
N PRO A 438 9.59 8.26 36.69
CA PRO A 438 9.68 7.26 37.76
C PRO A 438 8.85 7.72 38.96
N GLU A 439 7.95 6.84 39.43
CA GLU A 439 7.26 7.01 40.71
C GLU A 439 8.27 7.03 41.86
N PRO A 440 8.23 8.04 42.76
CA PRO A 440 9.13 8.09 43.93
C PRO A 440 8.66 7.07 44.98
N SER A 441 9.17 5.84 44.90
CA SER A 441 8.88 4.79 45.88
C SER A 441 9.35 5.17 47.28
N CYS A 442 8.42 5.54 48.15
CA CYS A 442 8.65 5.92 49.55
C CYS A 442 7.69 5.20 50.52
N ASN A 443 7.56 3.88 50.35
CA ASN A 443 6.97 3.01 51.37
C ASN A 443 8.09 2.45 52.25
N GLY A 444 8.45 3.19 53.32
CA GLY A 444 9.28 2.67 54.40
C GLY A 444 8.54 1.55 55.17
N PRO A 445 9.21 0.48 55.61
CA PRO A 445 8.53 -0.69 56.17
C PRO A 445 8.01 -0.43 57.59
N VAL A 446 6.70 -0.62 57.78
CA VAL A 446 6.15 -0.88 59.11
C VAL A 446 6.44 -2.33 59.50
N SER A 447 7.09 -2.52 60.64
CA SER A 447 7.29 -3.82 61.28
C SER A 447 7.27 -3.63 62.79
N SER A 448 6.52 -4.49 63.47
CA SER A 448 6.06 -4.26 64.84
C SER A 448 6.93 -4.95 65.90
N SER A 449 7.41 -4.19 66.89
CA SER A 449 7.72 -4.74 68.22
C SER A 449 7.73 -3.66 69.31
N SER A 450 6.79 -3.80 70.25
CA SER A 450 6.89 -3.57 71.70
C SER A 450 7.97 -2.63 72.31
N ALA A 451 7.45 -1.69 73.12
CA ALA A 451 7.87 -1.40 74.51
C ALA A 451 8.95 -0.34 74.84
N THR A 452 8.44 0.79 75.38
CA THR A 452 8.89 1.52 76.59
C THR A 452 10.20 2.35 76.62
N GLN A 453 9.95 3.67 76.80
CA GLN A 453 10.52 4.59 77.81
C GLN A 453 11.73 5.53 77.49
N SER A 454 11.38 6.83 77.54
CA SER A 454 12.08 7.97 78.18
C SER A 454 13.28 8.71 77.54
N SER A 455 13.14 10.05 77.53
CA SER A 455 14.16 11.14 77.51
C SER A 455 15.10 11.29 76.30
N SER A 456 15.52 12.50 75.88
CA SER A 456 15.01 13.88 76.05
C SER A 456 15.78 14.84 75.10
N SER A 457 15.31 16.09 74.93
CA SER A 457 16.07 17.30 74.50
C SER A 457 16.89 17.23 73.18
N ASP A 458 16.46 17.84 72.04
CA ASP A 458 16.52 19.29 71.66
C ASP A 458 17.57 19.49 70.50
N VAL A 459 17.66 20.56 69.69
CA VAL A 459 17.02 21.91 69.61
C VAL A 459 16.88 22.39 68.13
N ASP A 460 16.23 23.54 67.92
CA ASP A 460 16.05 24.34 66.67
C ASP A 460 17.36 25.12 66.26
N SER A 461 17.59 25.81 65.11
CA SER A 461 16.85 26.38 63.94
C SER A 461 17.78 26.40 62.67
N ASP A 462 17.64 27.11 61.52
CA ASP A 462 16.70 28.11 60.92
C ASP A 462 16.88 28.21 59.36
N ALA A 463 16.02 29.01 58.69
CA ALA A 463 16.32 29.98 57.61
C ALA A 463 16.57 29.58 56.12
N THR A 464 15.48 29.56 55.36
CA THR A 464 15.16 30.44 54.18
C THR A 464 16.11 30.57 52.95
N PRO A 465 15.62 30.36 51.70
CA PRO A 465 16.40 30.50 50.44
C PRO A 465 16.10 31.78 49.61
N CYS A 466 17.00 32.18 48.69
CA CYS A 466 16.63 33.03 47.53
C CYS A 466 17.68 33.18 46.40
N LYS A 467 17.18 33.56 45.20
CA LYS A 467 17.85 34.12 43.98
C LYS A 467 18.51 33.18 42.94
N THR A 468 18.02 33.33 41.71
CA THR A 468 18.57 32.93 40.40
C THR A 468 19.22 34.15 39.69
N PRO A 469 19.64 34.09 38.40
CA PRO A 469 20.54 33.12 37.74
C PRO A 469 21.73 33.83 37.04
N LYS A 470 22.69 33.07 36.48
CA LYS A 470 23.54 33.55 35.37
C LYS A 470 24.10 32.40 34.52
N GLN A 471 24.46 32.74 33.27
CA GLN A 471 24.93 31.81 32.23
C GLN A 471 26.40 31.43 32.43
N LEU A 472 26.80 30.25 31.95
CA LEU A 472 28.18 29.95 31.57
C LEU A 472 28.23 28.96 30.40
N LEU A 473 29.24 29.10 29.56
CA LEU A 473 29.40 28.45 28.26
C LEU A 473 30.54 27.42 28.34
N CYS A 474 30.42 26.27 27.68
CA CYS A 474 31.53 25.32 27.49
C CYS A 474 31.54 24.76 26.06
N ARG A 475 32.76 24.61 25.51
CA ARG A 475 33.06 24.03 24.19
C ARG A 475 34.25 23.03 24.34
N PRO A 476 34.52 22.16 23.35
CA PRO A 476 35.10 20.83 23.62
C PRO A 476 36.63 20.77 23.62
N SER A 477 37.15 19.67 24.16
CA SER A 477 38.56 19.25 24.16
C SER A 477 38.89 18.28 23.02
N THR A 478 40.09 18.39 22.46
CA THR A 478 40.66 17.46 21.45
C THR A 478 41.97 16.83 21.92
N GLY A 479 42.29 15.63 21.41
CA GLY A 479 43.58 14.93 21.53
C GLY A 479 43.66 13.84 20.45
N ASN A 480 44.73 13.75 19.64
CA ASN A 480 46.04 13.13 19.92
C ASN A 480 45.97 11.58 19.93
N ARG A 481 46.85 10.81 19.24
CA ARG A 481 48.05 11.13 18.42
C ARG A 481 48.54 9.86 17.66
N VAL A 482 49.63 9.98 16.85
CA VAL A 482 50.44 8.89 16.21
C VAL A 482 49.77 8.19 14.99
N GLY A 483 50.45 7.80 13.91
CA GLY A 483 51.86 8.01 13.48
C GLY A 483 52.17 7.34 12.11
N SER A 484 53.28 7.72 11.47
CA SER A 484 53.62 7.41 10.06
C SER A 484 54.34 6.07 9.84
N GLN A 485 54.28 5.55 8.59
CA GLN A 485 55.48 5.22 7.77
C GLN A 485 55.14 4.81 6.32
N ASP A 486 56.06 5.08 5.39
CA ASP A 486 55.97 4.78 3.96
C ASP A 486 56.64 3.45 3.57
N VAL A 487 56.09 2.74 2.56
CA VAL A 487 56.86 1.81 1.71
C VAL A 487 56.31 1.87 0.29
N SER A 488 57.20 2.00 -0.71
CA SER A 488 56.91 1.72 -2.12
C SER A 488 57.86 0.64 -2.62
N LEU A 489 57.40 -0.28 -3.47
CA LEU A 489 58.22 -1.01 -4.45
C LEU A 489 57.34 -1.83 -5.42
N GLU A 490 57.93 -2.18 -6.56
CA GLU A 490 57.29 -2.85 -7.69
C GLU A 490 57.42 -4.38 -7.62
N SER A 491 56.57 -5.12 -8.35
CA SER A 491 56.96 -5.77 -9.62
C SER A 491 56.28 -7.12 -9.94
N SER A 492 56.40 -7.52 -11.21
CA SER A 492 56.42 -8.91 -11.71
C SER A 492 55.11 -9.72 -11.84
N GLN A 493 54.84 -10.12 -13.08
CA GLN A 493 53.89 -11.18 -13.46
C GLN A 493 54.56 -12.56 -13.34
N ALA A 494 53.83 -13.62 -12.94
CA ALA A 494 54.26 -15.00 -13.18
C ALA A 494 53.08 -15.99 -13.32
N VAL A 495 53.16 -16.79 -14.39
CA VAL A 495 52.23 -17.83 -14.85
C VAL A 495 52.05 -18.98 -13.84
N GLY A 496 50.84 -19.56 -13.77
CA GLY A 496 50.57 -20.87 -13.16
C GLY A 496 49.46 -21.66 -13.87
N LYS A 497 49.80 -22.79 -14.51
CA LYS A 497 48.85 -23.74 -15.14
C LYS A 497 48.86 -25.09 -14.41
N MET A 498 47.70 -25.59 -14.01
CA MET A 498 47.33 -27.03 -14.03
C MET A 498 45.83 -27.08 -14.37
N GLN A 499 45.33 -27.68 -15.45
CA GLN A 499 45.48 -29.04 -16.01
C GLN A 499 44.52 -30.05 -15.34
N SER A 500 43.86 -30.88 -16.15
CA SER A 500 42.71 -31.72 -15.74
C SER A 500 43.06 -33.20 -15.57
N THR A 501 42.23 -33.89 -14.78
CA THR A 501 42.16 -35.35 -14.71
C THR A 501 40.71 -35.81 -14.56
N GLN A 502 40.36 -36.91 -15.21
CA GLN A 502 39.05 -37.57 -15.14
C GLN A 502 39.11 -38.81 -14.23
N THR A 503 37.93 -39.39 -13.96
CA THR A 503 37.72 -40.71 -13.30
C THR A 503 38.04 -40.73 -11.79
N THR A 504 37.51 -41.65 -10.97
CA THR A 504 36.73 -42.87 -11.22
C THR A 504 35.52 -42.98 -10.27
N ASN A 505 34.58 -43.90 -10.56
CA ASN A 505 33.45 -44.22 -9.68
C ASN A 505 33.89 -44.99 -8.41
N THR A 506 33.18 -44.82 -7.30
CA THR A 506 33.03 -45.85 -6.26
C THR A 506 31.67 -45.70 -5.58
N SER A 507 31.10 -46.78 -5.04
CA SER A 507 29.68 -46.86 -4.64
C SER A 507 29.47 -47.35 -3.20
N ASN A 508 28.23 -47.21 -2.73
CA ASN A 508 27.64 -47.77 -1.50
C ASN A 508 28.15 -47.22 -0.15
N SER A 509 27.25 -46.56 0.58
CA SER A 509 26.44 -47.30 1.57
C SER A 509 25.15 -46.54 1.92
N THR A 510 24.19 -47.22 2.53
CA THR A 510 22.83 -46.70 2.80
C THR A 510 22.67 -46.20 4.24
N ASN A 511 21.75 -45.24 4.43
CA ASN A 511 21.02 -45.11 5.69
C ASN A 511 19.60 -44.56 5.44
N LYS A 512 18.61 -45.03 6.22
CA LYS A 512 17.18 -44.70 6.07
C LYS A 512 16.69 -43.80 7.20
N SER A 513 15.93 -42.75 6.90
CA SER A 513 14.97 -42.18 7.86
C SER A 513 13.83 -41.39 7.18
N GLN A 514 12.68 -42.06 7.04
CA GLN A 514 11.29 -41.57 7.08
C GLN A 514 10.81 -40.42 6.14
N HIS A 515 9.64 -40.65 5.52
CA HIS A 515 8.90 -39.68 4.71
C HIS A 515 8.01 -38.75 5.57
N GLY A 516 7.83 -37.52 5.09
CA GLY A 516 6.68 -36.67 5.42
C GLY A 516 5.99 -36.18 4.14
N SER A 517 4.77 -36.63 3.86
CA SER A 517 4.10 -36.35 2.58
C SER A 517 3.42 -34.97 2.53
N ALA A 518 3.89 -34.09 1.63
CA ALA A 518 3.18 -32.87 1.29
C ALA A 518 1.89 -33.19 0.50
N ARG A 519 0.73 -32.82 1.03
CA ARG A 519 -0.57 -33.02 0.35
C ARG A 519 -0.82 -31.91 -0.68
N LEU A 520 -0.72 -32.23 -1.97
CA LEU A 520 -1.26 -31.41 -3.04
C LEU A 520 -2.79 -31.54 -3.10
N PHE A 521 -3.51 -30.47 -2.77
CA PHE A 521 -4.96 -30.43 -2.95
C PHE A 521 -5.33 -30.29 -4.44
N ARG A 522 -5.72 -31.41 -5.06
CA ARG A 522 -6.47 -31.39 -6.33
C ARG A 522 -7.95 -31.17 -6.05
N SER A 523 -8.55 -30.15 -6.65
CA SER A 523 -10.00 -29.96 -6.71
C SER A 523 -10.63 -30.91 -7.74
N SER A 524 -11.33 -31.95 -7.27
CA SER A 524 -12.02 -32.90 -8.14
C SER A 524 -13.48 -32.50 -8.39
N SER A 525 -13.79 -31.99 -9.58
CA SER A 525 -15.17 -31.85 -10.06
C SER A 525 -15.75 -33.22 -10.36
N LYS A 526 -16.70 -33.69 -9.53
CA LYS A 526 -17.47 -34.92 -9.83
C LYS A 526 -18.49 -34.63 -10.93
N GLY A 527 -18.36 -35.29 -12.08
CA GLY A 527 -19.45 -35.39 -13.04
C GLY A 527 -20.53 -36.36 -12.55
N PHE A 528 -21.80 -36.07 -12.85
CA PHE A 528 -22.91 -36.98 -12.64
C PHE A 528 -23.61 -37.20 -13.99
N GLN A 529 -23.85 -38.45 -14.36
CA GLN A 529 -24.53 -38.80 -15.62
C GLN A 529 -26.05 -38.84 -15.42
N GLY A 530 -26.81 -38.40 -16.42
CA GLY A 530 -28.27 -38.23 -16.32
C GLY A 530 -28.96 -38.15 -17.67
N THR A 531 -28.77 -39.19 -18.49
CA THR A 531 -29.58 -39.62 -19.66
C THR A 531 -30.47 -38.57 -20.36
N THR A 532 -30.06 -38.18 -21.57
CA THR A 532 -30.87 -37.44 -22.55
C THR A 532 -32.03 -38.23 -23.13
N GLN A 533 -33.12 -37.55 -23.49
CA GLN A 533 -33.85 -37.82 -24.74
C GLN A 533 -34.59 -36.57 -25.23
N THR A 534 -34.56 -36.31 -26.54
CA THR A 534 -35.02 -35.05 -27.17
C THR A 534 -35.49 -35.30 -28.60
N SER A 535 -36.52 -34.58 -29.05
CA SER A 535 -36.83 -34.43 -30.49
C SER A 535 -37.43 -33.04 -30.79
N HIS A 536 -36.90 -32.37 -31.81
CA HIS A 536 -37.43 -31.12 -32.38
C HIS A 536 -38.76 -31.39 -33.13
N GLY A 537 -39.58 -30.44 -33.63
CA GLY A 537 -39.43 -29.04 -34.05
C GLY A 537 -39.62 -28.89 -35.59
N SER A 538 -40.03 -27.73 -36.12
CA SER A 538 -40.04 -27.46 -37.59
C SER A 538 -40.01 -25.96 -37.92
N LEU A 539 -39.67 -25.60 -39.17
CA LEU A 539 -39.49 -24.23 -39.67
C LEU A 539 -40.44 -23.90 -40.84
N MET A 540 -40.92 -22.65 -40.88
CA MET A 540 -41.25 -21.83 -42.06
C MET A 540 -41.31 -20.35 -41.62
N THR A 541 -41.01 -19.31 -42.41
CA THR A 541 -40.39 -19.18 -43.75
C THR A 541 -39.69 -17.81 -43.84
N ASN A 542 -38.77 -17.62 -44.79
CA ASN A 542 -38.00 -16.38 -44.95
C ASN A 542 -38.70 -15.38 -45.90
N LYS A 543 -38.73 -14.08 -45.56
CA LYS A 543 -38.98 -13.01 -46.54
C LYS A 543 -38.31 -11.69 -46.14
N GLN A 544 -37.66 -11.06 -47.12
CA GLN A 544 -36.92 -9.80 -46.98
C GLN A 544 -37.86 -8.58 -46.97
N HIS A 545 -37.44 -7.46 -46.38
CA HIS A 545 -37.78 -6.12 -46.86
C HIS A 545 -36.65 -5.11 -46.58
N GLN A 546 -36.61 -4.03 -47.37
CA GLN A 546 -35.57 -2.99 -47.32
C GLN A 546 -36.18 -1.62 -46.97
N GLY A 547 -35.41 -0.80 -46.24
CA GLY A 547 -35.61 0.64 -46.05
C GLY A 547 -34.43 1.16 -45.23
N LYS A 548 -33.54 2.03 -45.74
CA LYS A 548 -33.77 3.45 -46.03
C LYS A 548 -34.41 4.20 -44.85
N SER A 549 -33.87 5.30 -44.32
CA SER A 549 -32.54 5.92 -44.36
C SER A 549 -32.67 7.25 -43.63
N ASN A 550 -31.70 7.66 -42.80
CA ASN A 550 -31.48 9.10 -42.61
C ASN A 550 -30.02 9.41 -42.26
N ASN A 551 -29.61 10.65 -42.56
CA ASN A 551 -28.22 11.07 -42.56
C ASN A 551 -28.12 12.50 -41.99
N GLN A 552 -27.26 12.73 -41.00
CA GLN A 552 -26.89 14.08 -40.58
C GLN A 552 -25.37 14.23 -40.50
N TYR A 553 -24.87 15.17 -41.31
CA TYR A 553 -23.48 15.62 -41.31
C TYR A 553 -23.21 16.52 -40.10
N TYR A 554 -21.99 16.45 -39.56
CA TYR A 554 -21.32 17.62 -39.01
C TYR A 554 -19.85 17.65 -39.46
N HIS A 555 -19.36 18.83 -39.85
CA HIS A 555 -18.03 19.01 -40.44
C HIS A 555 -16.94 19.20 -39.37
N GLY A 556 -15.92 18.34 -39.38
CA GLY A 556 -14.64 18.54 -38.70
C GLY A 556 -13.48 18.53 -39.71
N LYS A 557 -12.54 19.50 -39.63
CA LYS A 557 -11.53 19.72 -40.68
C LYS A 557 -10.31 18.81 -40.54
N LYS A 558 -9.91 18.15 -41.63
CA LYS A 558 -8.65 17.38 -41.74
C LYS A 558 -7.43 18.29 -41.62
N ARG A 559 -6.37 17.83 -40.96
CA ARG A 559 -4.97 18.23 -41.24
C ARG A 559 -4.12 16.97 -41.46
N LYS A 560 -3.09 17.07 -42.30
CA LYS A 560 -2.34 15.91 -42.84
C LYS A 560 -1.35 15.34 -41.81
N HIS A 561 -1.23 14.01 -41.75
CA HIS A 561 0.00 13.37 -41.30
C HIS A 561 1.16 13.67 -42.27
N LYS A 562 2.36 13.81 -41.71
CA LYS A 562 3.62 13.42 -42.37
C LYS A 562 4.21 12.23 -41.58
N ARG A 563 5.08 11.46 -42.22
CA ARG A 563 5.79 10.30 -41.65
C ARG A 563 7.07 10.74 -40.91
N ASP A 564 7.93 9.76 -40.62
CA ASP A 564 9.32 9.85 -40.16
C ASP A 564 9.41 10.02 -38.62
N ALA A 565 10.13 9.20 -37.83
CA ALA A 565 10.77 7.90 -38.06
C ALA A 565 10.89 7.16 -36.69
N PRO A 566 11.13 5.82 -36.62
CA PRO A 566 11.23 5.12 -35.34
C PRO A 566 12.61 5.33 -34.68
N LEU A 567 12.63 5.86 -33.46
CA LEU A 567 13.82 5.89 -32.59
C LEU A 567 13.90 4.59 -31.79
N SER A 568 14.70 3.65 -32.30
CA SER A 568 15.44 2.71 -31.46
C SER A 568 16.62 3.43 -30.78
N ASP A 569 17.38 2.69 -29.96
CA ASP A 569 18.70 3.07 -29.43
C ASP A 569 18.70 4.20 -28.40
N LEU A 570 18.18 3.90 -27.20
CA LEU A 570 18.54 4.56 -25.95
C LEU A 570 18.52 3.55 -24.78
N CYS A 571 19.47 2.62 -24.82
CA CYS A 571 19.83 1.72 -23.71
C CYS A 571 21.35 1.58 -23.70
N ARG A 572 22.01 2.45 -22.93
CA ARG A 572 23.45 2.40 -22.64
C ARG A 572 23.72 3.16 -21.34
#